data_AF-A0AAU2IFT7-F1
#
_entry.id   AF-A0AAU2IFT7-F1
#
_cell.length_a   1.000
_cell.length_b   1.000
_cell.length_c   1.000
_cell.angle_alpha   90.00
_cell.angle_beta   90.00
_cell.angle_gamma   90.00
#
_symmetry.space_group_name_H-M   'P 1'
#
loop_
_entity.id
_entity.type
_entity.pdbx_description
1 polymer ?
#
loop_
_entity_poly.entity_id
_entity_poly.type
_entity_poly.pdbx_seq_one_letter_code
_entity_poly.pdbx_strand_id
1 'polypeptide(L)'
;MARLRLGPLLRYVDESSATVWVEASRPCTAEVRCADGSSGRARTFQICGHHYALVPVTGLTPGSATAYEVLLDGAPVWPLADSPFPPSTIRTPAYDDAARPVRIAFGSCRWAAGPADGHDPVGPDALDTLAGELASAPDAERPDVLLLLGDQVYADETSPATRRYLAARRDLRDAPGNQVADYEEYTRLYYESWLDPEVRWLLSTVPSCMIFDDHDVIDDWNTSASWLAEIRATDWWNERILSGLMSYWVHQHLGNLAPAELAADPVYATVCADPDGTDALREFAARADADATSVRWSYRRDFGRVRLLMVDTRAARVLAETDRSMLDPSEAAWLREQALEGTGASPGGTSGAYDHLLIGTSLPWLLPHLVHDAEGWNAALCRGERGARWARLGEKLRRRADLEHWAAFPTSFDALTALIAEAGGGEGAPATVCVLSGDVHHAYVAEPAWPDGAAAPVARVLQLTCSPVHNSIPGSIKVGFRFGWSRFGRALGRRLARHGRLAAPPVSWRKTGGPWFGNQLMTLTLRGRAARLRLQQAQAAPGGRSRLREATDAVLSE
;
A
#
# COMPACT_ATOMS: atom_id res chain seq x y z
N MET A 1 -12.36 32.59 -8.72
CA MET A 1 -11.09 31.96 -9.15
C MET A 1 -11.12 30.49 -8.75
N ALA A 2 -10.42 29.60 -9.48
CA ALA A 2 -10.32 28.21 -9.08
C ALA A 2 -9.39 28.13 -7.85
N ARG A 3 -9.72 27.27 -6.89
CA ARG A 3 -8.93 27.04 -5.68
C ARG A 3 -8.49 25.59 -5.64
N LEU A 4 -7.32 25.34 -5.07
CA LEU A 4 -6.81 24.00 -4.80
C LEU A 4 -7.58 23.40 -3.62
N ARG A 5 -8.43 22.41 -3.89
CA ARG A 5 -9.16 21.67 -2.84
C ARG A 5 -8.24 20.70 -2.14
N LEU A 6 -7.55 19.84 -2.89
CA LEU A 6 -6.63 18.83 -2.37
C LEU A 6 -5.35 18.76 -3.22
N GLY A 7 -4.25 18.38 -2.57
CA GLY A 7 -2.92 18.30 -3.17
C GLY A 7 -2.10 19.60 -3.09
N PRO A 8 -1.03 19.74 -3.88
CA PRO A 8 -0.57 18.75 -4.86
C PRO A 8 0.00 17.49 -4.21
N LEU A 9 -0.18 16.36 -4.88
CA LEU A 9 0.51 15.11 -4.57
C LEU A 9 1.49 14.82 -5.70
N LEU A 10 2.77 14.72 -5.37
CA LEU A 10 3.77 14.14 -6.26
C LEU A 10 3.53 12.62 -6.26
N ARG A 11 3.25 12.06 -7.44
CA ARG A 11 2.83 10.67 -7.58
C ARG A 11 3.93 9.83 -8.20
N TYR A 12 4.26 10.12 -9.46
CA TYR A 12 5.33 9.47 -10.18
C TYR A 12 6.54 10.38 -10.32
N VAL A 13 7.74 9.80 -10.26
CA VAL A 13 8.99 10.44 -10.67
C VAL A 13 9.90 9.36 -11.26
N ASP A 14 10.46 9.65 -12.44
CA ASP A 14 11.61 8.96 -13.02
C ASP A 14 12.75 9.98 -13.28
N GLU A 15 13.79 9.60 -14.02
CA GLU A 15 14.95 10.45 -14.31
C GLU A 15 14.61 11.79 -14.98
N SER A 16 13.51 11.86 -15.73
CA SER A 16 13.19 13.01 -16.59
C SER A 16 11.72 13.45 -16.57
N SER A 17 10.88 12.72 -15.86
CA SER A 17 9.44 12.95 -15.81
C SER A 17 8.89 12.81 -14.39
N ALA A 18 7.78 13.50 -14.16
CA ALA A 18 7.01 13.39 -12.94
C ALA A 18 5.51 13.51 -13.23
N THR A 19 4.67 13.08 -12.30
CA THR A 19 3.22 13.34 -12.34
C THR A 19 2.77 13.98 -11.03
N VAL A 20 2.11 15.13 -11.15
CA VAL A 20 1.51 15.84 -10.01
C VAL A 20 -0.01 15.73 -10.09
N TRP A 21 -0.62 15.21 -9.04
CA TRP A 21 -2.06 15.09 -8.91
C TRP A 21 -2.62 16.29 -8.11
N VAL A 22 -3.75 16.82 -8.55
CA VAL A 22 -4.48 17.89 -7.85
C VAL A 22 -6.00 17.70 -7.95
N GLU A 23 -6.70 18.23 -6.95
CA GLU A 23 -8.14 18.48 -7.03
C GLU A 23 -8.43 19.99 -6.96
N ALA A 24 -9.19 20.49 -7.93
CA ALA A 24 -9.60 21.88 -8.04
C ALA A 24 -11.07 22.09 -7.62
N SER A 25 -11.39 23.31 -7.22
CA SER A 25 -12.72 23.64 -6.72
C SER A 25 -13.83 23.74 -7.77
N ARG A 26 -13.44 23.78 -9.05
CA ARG A 26 -14.28 23.99 -10.24
C ARG A 26 -13.45 23.61 -11.48
N PRO A 27 -14.04 23.47 -12.68
CA PRO A 27 -13.29 23.17 -13.89
C PRO A 27 -12.22 24.23 -14.18
N CYS A 28 -10.99 23.81 -14.45
CA CYS A 28 -9.87 24.70 -14.79
C CYS A 28 -8.77 23.98 -15.58
N THR A 29 -7.73 24.72 -15.96
CA THR A 29 -6.44 24.15 -16.38
C THR A 29 -5.49 24.17 -15.19
N ALA A 30 -4.98 23.01 -14.80
CA ALA A 30 -3.89 22.88 -13.85
C ALA A 30 -2.54 22.93 -14.59
N GLU A 31 -1.58 23.67 -14.04
CA GLU A 31 -0.24 23.80 -14.58
C GLU A 31 0.78 23.61 -13.46
N VAL A 32 1.83 22.84 -13.75
CA VAL A 32 3.02 22.72 -12.89
C VAL A 32 4.16 23.43 -13.59
N ARG A 33 4.81 24.36 -12.89
CA ARG A 33 5.99 25.08 -13.38
C ARG A 33 7.17 24.79 -12.48
N CYS A 34 8.25 24.30 -13.04
CA CYS A 34 9.47 23.98 -12.33
C CYS A 34 10.51 25.09 -12.52
N ALA A 35 11.36 25.31 -11.51
CA ALA A 35 12.38 26.36 -11.51
C ALA A 35 13.45 26.17 -12.61
N ASP A 36 13.63 24.95 -13.13
CA ASP A 36 14.53 24.64 -14.24
C ASP A 36 13.91 24.90 -15.63
N GLY A 37 12.67 25.41 -15.68
CA GLY A 37 11.93 25.70 -16.91
C GLY A 37 11.10 24.53 -17.43
N SER A 38 11.23 23.33 -16.87
CA SER A 38 10.31 22.23 -17.17
C SER A 38 8.90 22.56 -16.66
N SER A 39 7.88 22.04 -17.36
CA SER A 39 6.49 22.32 -17.01
C SER A 39 5.56 21.24 -17.55
N GLY A 40 4.34 21.23 -17.01
CA GLY A 40 3.26 20.36 -17.44
C GLY A 40 1.93 21.08 -17.32
N ARG A 41 0.94 20.70 -18.13
CA ARG A 41 -0.44 21.21 -18.00
C ARG A 41 -1.46 20.12 -18.32
N ALA A 42 -2.57 20.15 -17.60
CA ALA A 42 -3.72 19.28 -17.86
C ALA A 42 -5.03 20.02 -17.57
N ARG A 43 -6.08 19.70 -18.33
CA ARG A 43 -7.45 20.12 -18.00
C ARG A 43 -8.00 19.22 -16.91
N THR A 44 -8.78 19.78 -16.00
CA THR A 44 -9.46 18.96 -15.00
C THR A 44 -10.57 18.14 -15.64
N PHE A 45 -10.71 16.87 -15.26
CA PHE A 45 -11.88 16.05 -15.53
C PHE A 45 -12.79 16.00 -14.29
N GLN A 46 -14.10 15.79 -14.48
CA GLN A 46 -15.05 15.75 -13.36
C GLN A 46 -15.43 14.30 -13.02
N ILE A 47 -15.50 14.00 -11.71
CA ILE A 47 -16.14 12.80 -11.16
C ILE A 47 -17.01 13.24 -9.98
N CYS A 48 -18.30 12.92 -9.98
CA CYS A 48 -19.27 13.25 -8.93
C CYS A 48 -19.24 14.73 -8.49
N GLY A 49 -19.01 15.66 -9.44
CA GLY A 49 -18.91 17.10 -9.14
C GLY A 49 -17.56 17.58 -8.57
N HIS A 50 -16.58 16.69 -8.42
CA HIS A 50 -15.20 17.02 -8.08
C HIS A 50 -14.32 17.10 -9.33
N HIS A 51 -13.30 17.97 -9.32
CA HIS A 51 -12.50 18.25 -10.52
C HIS A 51 -11.04 17.89 -10.30
N TYR A 52 -10.55 16.87 -10.98
CA TYR A 52 -9.22 16.30 -10.78
C TYR A 52 -8.32 16.54 -11.99
N ALA A 53 -7.01 16.67 -11.76
CA ALA A 53 -6.03 16.65 -12.84
C ALA A 53 -4.79 15.86 -12.41
N LEU A 54 -4.30 15.03 -13.33
CA LEU A 54 -2.94 14.49 -13.30
C LEU A 54 -2.14 15.29 -14.31
N VAL A 55 -1.08 15.96 -13.85
CA VAL A 55 -0.24 16.85 -14.66
C VAL A 55 1.12 16.16 -14.89
N PRO A 56 1.35 15.56 -16.07
CA PRO A 56 2.68 15.09 -16.44
C PRO A 56 3.62 16.26 -16.65
N VAL A 57 4.78 16.22 -15.98
CA VAL A 57 5.90 17.14 -16.16
C VAL A 57 7.01 16.36 -16.84
N THR A 58 7.53 16.88 -17.94
CA THR A 58 8.57 16.21 -18.74
C THR A 58 9.75 17.12 -18.97
N GLY A 59 10.93 16.54 -19.23
CA GLY A 59 12.15 17.30 -19.48
C GLY A 59 12.83 17.79 -18.19
N LEU A 60 12.54 17.14 -17.06
CA LEU A 60 13.28 17.35 -15.82
C LEU A 60 14.74 16.91 -16.01
N THR A 61 15.64 17.60 -15.34
CA THR A 61 17.07 17.24 -15.35
C THR A 61 17.29 15.99 -14.49
N PRO A 62 17.92 14.91 -14.98
CA PRO A 62 18.26 13.75 -14.15
C PRO A 62 19.15 14.10 -12.96
N GLY A 63 18.95 13.42 -11.84
CA GLY A 63 19.75 13.59 -10.63
C GLY A 63 19.58 14.95 -9.92
N SER A 64 18.56 15.73 -10.28
CA SER A 64 18.37 17.09 -9.75
C SER A 64 17.32 17.14 -8.64
N ALA A 65 17.24 18.30 -7.98
CA ALA A 65 16.14 18.66 -7.10
C ALA A 65 15.60 20.02 -7.55
N THR A 66 14.45 20.02 -8.21
CA THR A 66 13.86 21.23 -8.80
C THR A 66 12.61 21.65 -8.03
N ALA A 67 12.59 22.89 -7.52
CA ALA A 67 11.40 23.48 -6.90
C ALA A 67 10.29 23.69 -7.94
N TYR A 68 9.03 23.56 -7.54
CA TYR A 68 7.91 23.76 -8.45
C TYR A 68 6.74 24.50 -7.80
N GLU A 69 5.93 25.12 -8.64
CA GLU A 69 4.67 25.76 -8.29
C GLU A 69 3.51 25.09 -9.03
N VAL A 70 2.32 25.18 -8.45
CA VAL A 70 1.06 24.78 -9.11
C VAL A 70 0.21 26.00 -9.35
N LEU A 71 -0.32 26.11 -10.56
CA LEU A 71 -1.23 27.17 -10.96
C LEU A 71 -2.56 26.59 -11.44
N LEU A 72 -3.66 27.25 -11.10
CA LEU A 72 -4.98 26.97 -11.66
C LEU A 72 -5.45 28.18 -12.47
N ASP A 73 -5.70 27.99 -13.77
CA ASP A 73 -6.00 29.07 -14.72
C ASP A 73 -4.97 30.23 -14.65
N GLY A 74 -3.69 29.89 -14.46
CA GLY A 74 -2.59 30.85 -14.38
C GLY A 74 -2.43 31.57 -13.03
N ALA A 75 -3.29 31.32 -12.05
CA ALA A 75 -3.13 31.83 -10.69
C ALA A 75 -2.36 30.81 -9.81
N PRO A 76 -1.28 31.21 -9.12
CA PRO A 76 -0.55 30.31 -8.23
C PRO A 76 -1.40 29.89 -7.04
N VAL A 77 -1.42 28.59 -6.76
CA VAL A 77 -2.16 27.97 -5.65
C VAL A 77 -1.28 27.08 -4.77
N TRP A 78 -0.05 26.81 -5.19
CA TRP A 78 0.97 26.10 -4.42
C TRP A 78 2.36 26.67 -4.74
N PRO A 79 3.24 26.89 -3.75
CA PRO A 79 3.01 26.69 -2.31
C PRO A 79 1.91 27.63 -1.76
N LEU A 80 1.33 27.27 -0.60
CA LEU A 80 0.39 28.17 0.07
C LEU A 80 1.14 29.44 0.53
N ALA A 81 0.52 30.60 0.39
CA ALA A 81 1.17 31.91 0.63
C ALA A 81 1.83 32.03 2.01
N ASP A 82 1.20 31.45 3.05
CA ASP A 82 1.67 31.47 4.43
C ASP A 82 2.18 30.09 4.91
N SER A 83 2.64 29.24 3.98
CA SER A 83 3.12 27.90 4.33
C SER A 83 4.38 27.98 5.21
N PRO A 84 4.41 27.30 6.38
CA PRO A 84 5.61 27.22 7.21
C PRO A 84 6.65 26.25 6.67
N PHE A 85 6.34 25.52 5.60
CA PHE A 85 7.18 24.48 5.03
C PHE A 85 8.06 25.03 3.89
N PRO A 86 9.25 24.44 3.64
CA PRO A 86 10.06 24.76 2.48
C PRO A 86 9.31 24.56 1.15
N PRO A 87 9.73 25.21 0.04
CA PRO A 87 9.17 24.93 -1.27
C PRO A 87 9.23 23.44 -1.62
N SER A 88 8.15 22.92 -2.19
CA SER A 88 8.11 21.53 -2.66
C SER A 88 9.07 21.34 -3.83
N THR A 89 9.74 20.19 -3.87
CA THR A 89 10.74 19.87 -4.89
C THR A 89 10.47 18.52 -5.52
N ILE A 90 10.64 18.44 -6.84
CA ILE A 90 10.72 17.18 -7.57
C ILE A 90 12.19 16.76 -7.56
N ARG A 91 12.47 15.58 -6.98
CA ARG A 91 13.83 15.01 -6.97
C ARG A 91 13.89 13.86 -7.96
N THR A 92 14.56 14.08 -9.08
CA THR A 92 14.77 13.02 -10.07
C THR A 92 15.95 12.13 -9.65
N PRO A 93 15.85 10.81 -9.84
CA PRO A 93 16.99 9.92 -9.75
C PRO A 93 17.94 10.14 -10.94
N ALA A 94 19.15 9.61 -10.79
CA ALA A 94 20.10 9.40 -11.89
C ALA A 94 20.49 7.92 -11.78
N TYR A 95 19.86 7.07 -12.58
CA TYR A 95 19.99 5.61 -12.47
C TYR A 95 21.30 5.08 -13.03
N ASP A 96 22.01 5.89 -13.82
CA ASP A 96 23.36 5.63 -14.31
C ASP A 96 24.44 5.75 -13.21
N ASP A 97 24.18 6.51 -12.15
CA ASP A 97 25.04 6.62 -10.97
C ASP A 97 24.81 5.44 -10.00
N ALA A 98 25.53 4.35 -10.24
CA ALA A 98 25.51 3.17 -9.38
C ALA A 98 25.95 3.44 -7.92
N ALA A 99 26.58 4.59 -7.62
CA ALA A 99 26.95 4.96 -6.25
C ALA A 99 25.79 5.59 -5.46
N ARG A 100 24.76 6.12 -6.15
CA ARG A 100 23.61 6.75 -5.51
C ARG A 100 22.61 5.69 -5.04
N PRO A 101 22.28 5.63 -3.73
CA PRO A 101 21.28 4.68 -3.25
C PRO A 101 19.85 5.13 -3.59
N VAL A 102 18.97 4.15 -3.77
CA VAL A 102 17.51 4.31 -3.76
C VAL A 102 17.00 4.09 -2.34
N ARG A 103 16.29 5.07 -1.79
CA ARG A 103 15.68 5.03 -0.46
C ARG A 103 14.17 4.90 -0.54
N ILE A 104 13.65 3.79 -0.03
CA ILE A 104 12.23 3.44 -0.08
C ILE A 104 11.72 3.38 1.35
N ALA A 105 10.92 4.35 1.76
CA ALA A 105 10.22 4.30 3.05
C ALA A 105 8.83 3.70 2.87
N PHE A 106 8.39 2.83 3.78
CA PHE A 106 7.12 2.14 3.65
C PHE A 106 6.41 1.88 4.98
N GLY A 107 5.09 1.75 4.88
CA GLY A 107 4.19 1.34 5.95
C GLY A 107 2.73 1.24 5.48
N SER A 108 1.80 0.92 6.38
CA SER A 108 0.35 0.87 6.10
C SER A 108 -0.45 1.49 7.26
N CYS A 109 -1.75 1.22 7.35
CA CYS A 109 -2.59 1.44 8.54
C CYS A 109 -2.39 2.82 9.17
N ARG A 110 -2.71 3.85 8.39
CA ARG A 110 -2.65 5.24 8.85
C ARG A 110 -4.06 5.76 9.09
N TRP A 111 -4.48 5.75 10.35
CA TRP A 111 -5.63 6.56 10.71
C TRP A 111 -5.24 8.04 10.66
N ALA A 112 -6.08 8.90 10.09
CA ALA A 112 -5.75 10.32 10.02
C ALA A 112 -5.54 10.89 11.44
N ALA A 113 -4.44 11.61 11.64
CA ALA A 113 -4.12 12.23 12.92
C ALA A 113 -5.24 13.16 13.38
N GLY A 114 -5.49 13.19 14.69
CA GLY A 114 -6.39 14.17 15.28
C GLY A 114 -5.86 15.60 15.10
N PRO A 115 -6.71 16.64 15.31
CA PRO A 115 -6.25 18.03 15.30
C PRO A 115 -5.03 18.25 16.20
N ALA A 116 -4.06 19.07 15.77
CA ALA A 116 -2.77 19.29 16.42
C ALA A 116 -2.83 19.79 17.88
N ASP A 117 -3.98 20.27 18.34
CA ASP A 117 -4.26 20.76 19.70
C ASP A 117 -4.93 19.72 20.62
N GLY A 118 -5.20 18.51 20.13
CA GLY A 118 -5.82 17.42 20.87
C GLY A 118 -4.84 16.36 21.37
N HIS A 119 -5.24 15.60 22.40
CA HIS A 119 -4.57 14.34 22.73
C HIS A 119 -4.91 13.30 21.66
N ASP A 120 -3.93 12.92 20.86
CA ASP A 120 -4.07 11.77 19.97
C ASP A 120 -3.89 10.46 20.77
N PRO A 121 -4.93 9.62 20.90
CA PRO A 121 -4.86 8.36 21.65
C PRO A 121 -3.94 7.33 20.98
N VAL A 122 -3.62 7.51 19.68
CA VAL A 122 -2.79 6.60 18.88
C VAL A 122 -1.30 6.95 18.98
N GLY A 123 -0.97 8.17 19.41
CA GLY A 123 0.39 8.68 19.53
C GLY A 123 0.80 9.54 18.34
N PRO A 124 2.10 9.86 18.16
CA PRO A 124 2.54 10.69 17.05
C PRO A 124 2.48 9.93 15.71
N ASP A 125 1.95 10.56 14.67
CA ASP A 125 1.95 10.04 13.30
C ASP A 125 3.38 10.01 12.73
N ALA A 126 3.75 8.87 12.12
CA ALA A 126 5.07 8.68 11.57
C ALA A 126 5.32 9.50 10.28
N LEU A 127 4.30 9.77 9.46
CA LEU A 127 4.40 10.65 8.30
C LEU A 127 4.52 12.12 8.73
N ASP A 128 3.73 12.56 9.71
CA ASP A 128 3.83 13.94 10.23
C ASP A 128 5.22 14.18 10.82
N THR A 129 5.72 13.19 11.56
CA THR A 129 7.06 13.25 12.14
C THR A 129 8.16 13.29 11.06
N LEU A 130 8.04 12.46 10.00
CA LEU A 130 8.96 12.50 8.86
C LEU A 130 8.92 13.87 8.16
N ALA A 131 7.73 14.41 7.91
CA ALA A 131 7.53 15.71 7.30
C ALA A 131 8.20 16.82 8.13
N GLY A 132 7.98 16.83 9.45
CA GLY A 132 8.58 17.78 10.37
C GLY A 132 10.12 17.70 10.40
N GLU A 133 10.69 16.50 10.37
CA GLU A 133 12.15 16.31 10.30
C GLU A 133 12.71 16.86 8.99
N LEU A 134 12.14 16.49 7.84
CA LEU A 134 12.57 16.95 6.52
C LEU A 134 12.41 18.46 6.34
N ALA A 135 11.33 19.04 6.86
CA ALA A 135 11.08 20.48 6.79
C ALA A 135 12.08 21.28 7.65
N SER A 136 12.50 20.72 8.80
CA SER A 136 13.46 21.36 9.70
C SER A 136 14.92 21.19 9.29
N ALA A 137 15.23 20.17 8.48
CA ALA A 137 16.56 19.88 7.99
C ALA A 137 16.53 19.54 6.50
N PRO A 138 16.57 20.56 5.60
CA PRO A 138 16.48 20.35 4.15
C PRO A 138 17.57 19.45 3.55
N ASP A 139 18.71 19.33 4.24
CA ASP A 139 19.83 18.47 3.87
C ASP A 139 19.73 17.04 4.44
N ALA A 140 18.69 16.75 5.24
CA ALA A 140 18.48 15.42 5.79
C ALA A 140 18.24 14.38 4.68
N GLU A 141 18.58 13.13 4.97
CA GLU A 141 18.29 12.03 4.06
C GLU A 141 16.78 11.90 3.86
N ARG A 142 16.33 12.16 2.62
CA ARG A 142 14.94 12.02 2.22
C ARG A 142 14.70 10.65 1.58
N PRO A 143 13.56 10.01 1.81
CA PRO A 143 13.11 8.92 0.94
C PRO A 143 12.99 9.41 -0.50
N ASP A 144 13.39 8.56 -1.45
CA ASP A 144 13.16 8.78 -2.87
C ASP A 144 11.69 8.46 -3.21
N VAL A 145 11.05 7.53 -2.49
CA VAL A 145 9.62 7.18 -2.65
C VAL A 145 9.02 6.66 -1.33
N LEU A 146 7.72 6.92 -1.13
CA LEU A 146 6.89 6.29 -0.10
C LEU A 146 6.09 5.13 -0.69
N LEU A 147 6.13 3.95 -0.08
CA LEU A 147 5.21 2.85 -0.41
C LEU A 147 4.17 2.73 0.71
N LEU A 148 2.91 2.99 0.38
CA LEU A 148 1.80 2.87 1.32
C LEU A 148 0.99 1.62 0.97
N LEU A 149 1.08 0.63 1.85
CA LEU A 149 0.70 -0.76 1.58
C LEU A 149 -0.72 -1.09 2.11
N GLY A 150 -1.68 -0.17 1.95
CA GLY A 150 -3.03 -0.38 2.45
C GLY A 150 -3.46 0.52 3.60
N ASP A 151 -4.77 0.66 3.79
CA ASP A 151 -5.41 1.46 4.84
C ASP A 151 -4.95 2.92 4.85
N GLN A 152 -5.04 3.58 3.69
CA GLN A 152 -4.78 5.02 3.57
C GLN A 152 -5.94 5.85 4.11
N VAL A 153 -7.14 5.26 4.09
CA VAL A 153 -8.38 5.78 4.67
C VAL A 153 -9.13 4.64 5.37
N TYR A 154 -9.96 5.00 6.36
CA TYR A 154 -10.78 4.06 7.12
C TYR A 154 -12.26 4.38 6.89
N ALA A 155 -12.87 3.64 6.00
CA ALA A 155 -14.20 3.93 5.51
C ALA A 155 -15.29 3.45 6.48
N ASP A 156 -14.97 2.50 7.33
CA ASP A 156 -15.81 1.84 8.32
C ASP A 156 -15.48 2.26 9.77
N GLU A 157 -14.24 2.68 10.03
CA GLU A 157 -13.81 3.26 11.30
C GLU A 157 -13.62 4.79 11.22
N THR A 158 -14.73 5.52 11.21
CA THR A 158 -14.70 6.98 11.00
C THR A 158 -14.38 7.77 12.27
N SER A 159 -13.61 8.87 12.10
CA SER A 159 -13.28 9.82 13.16
C SER A 159 -14.53 10.54 13.70
N PRO A 160 -14.51 11.11 14.93
CA PRO A 160 -15.60 11.94 15.43
C PRO A 160 -15.95 13.13 14.54
N ALA A 161 -14.96 13.71 13.84
CA ALA A 161 -15.18 14.83 12.93
C ALA A 161 -15.92 14.37 11.66
N THR A 162 -15.48 13.25 11.08
CA THR A 162 -16.16 12.63 9.94
C THR A 162 -17.57 12.19 10.33
N ARG A 163 -17.80 11.58 11.49
CA ARG A 163 -19.17 11.25 11.96
C ARG A 163 -20.11 12.45 12.03
N ARG A 164 -19.61 13.62 12.45
CA ARG A 164 -20.40 14.87 12.45
C ARG A 164 -20.74 15.32 11.02
N TYR A 165 -19.79 15.18 10.08
CA TYR A 165 -20.03 15.46 8.66
C TYR A 165 -21.11 14.53 8.08
N LEU A 166 -21.01 13.23 8.34
CA LEU A 166 -21.99 12.23 7.90
C LEU A 166 -23.39 12.53 8.47
N ALA A 167 -23.48 12.83 9.77
CA ALA A 167 -24.75 13.15 10.44
C ALA A 167 -25.44 14.42 9.90
N ALA A 168 -24.68 15.33 9.27
CA ALA A 168 -25.23 16.52 8.62
C ALA A 168 -25.79 16.22 7.22
N ARG A 169 -25.42 15.09 6.61
CA ARG A 169 -25.82 14.68 5.25
C ARG A 169 -26.97 13.69 5.24
N ARG A 170 -27.00 12.75 6.20
CA ARG A 170 -28.01 11.69 6.29
C ARG A 170 -28.23 11.22 7.72
N ASP A 171 -29.31 10.50 7.93
CA ASP A 171 -29.63 9.89 9.22
C ASP A 171 -28.71 8.68 9.49
N LEU A 172 -27.88 8.76 10.54
CA LEU A 172 -26.96 7.67 10.89
C LEU A 172 -27.64 6.47 11.57
N ARG A 173 -28.97 6.50 11.72
CA ARG A 173 -29.75 5.30 12.10
C ARG A 173 -29.96 4.36 10.92
N ASP A 174 -29.91 4.89 9.70
CA ASP A 174 -29.98 4.10 8.49
C ASP A 174 -28.60 3.50 8.17
N ALA A 175 -28.57 2.33 7.53
CA ALA A 175 -27.31 1.71 7.14
C ALA A 175 -26.55 2.59 6.10
N PRO A 176 -25.20 2.62 6.12
CA PRO A 176 -24.28 1.85 6.96
C PRO A 176 -23.97 2.51 8.31
N GLY A 177 -24.88 3.33 8.83
CA GLY A 177 -24.73 3.98 10.13
C GLY A 177 -23.70 5.10 10.08
N ASN A 178 -22.71 5.04 10.96
CA ASN A 178 -21.63 6.03 11.05
C ASN A 178 -20.44 5.75 10.12
N GLN A 179 -20.53 4.74 9.26
CA GLN A 179 -19.54 4.45 8.22
C GLN A 179 -19.83 5.29 6.96
N VAL A 180 -18.86 5.42 6.06
CA VAL A 180 -19.03 6.08 4.75
C VAL A 180 -19.96 5.27 3.83
N ALA A 181 -20.74 5.94 2.98
CA ALA A 181 -21.76 5.32 2.14
C ALA A 181 -21.60 5.61 0.64
N ASP A 182 -21.15 6.81 0.28
CA ASP A 182 -21.11 7.30 -1.11
C ASP A 182 -19.78 8.00 -1.46
N TYR A 183 -19.61 8.36 -2.72
CA TYR A 183 -18.37 8.97 -3.23
C TYR A 183 -17.99 10.27 -2.50
N GLU A 184 -18.95 11.13 -2.18
CA GLU A 184 -18.69 12.40 -1.49
C GLU A 184 -18.31 12.17 -0.02
N GLU A 185 -18.84 11.12 0.62
CA GLU A 185 -18.38 10.69 1.93
C GLU A 185 -16.97 10.07 1.88
N TYR A 186 -16.59 9.43 0.77
CA TYR A 186 -15.20 8.99 0.53
C TYR A 186 -14.24 10.16 0.36
N THR A 187 -14.58 11.21 -0.40
CA THR A 187 -13.70 12.38 -0.56
C THR A 187 -13.41 13.05 0.78
N ARG A 188 -14.37 13.02 1.72
CA ARG A 188 -14.15 13.48 3.10
C ARG A 188 -13.01 12.73 3.80
N LEU A 189 -12.86 11.42 3.60
CA LEU A 189 -11.76 10.65 4.20
C LEU A 189 -10.40 11.08 3.65
N TYR A 190 -10.30 11.30 2.34
CA TYR A 190 -9.08 11.82 1.72
C TYR A 190 -8.77 13.25 2.18
N TYR A 191 -9.79 14.09 2.38
CA TYR A 191 -9.59 15.41 2.97
C TYR A 191 -9.09 15.34 4.41
N GLU A 192 -9.64 14.45 5.22
CA GLU A 192 -9.18 14.24 6.58
C GLU A 192 -7.75 13.69 6.63
N SER A 193 -7.39 12.77 5.72
CA SER A 193 -6.06 12.14 5.69
C SER A 193 -4.97 13.05 5.10
N TRP A 194 -5.27 13.80 4.02
CA TRP A 194 -4.27 14.46 3.19
C TRP A 194 -4.31 16.00 3.22
N LEU A 195 -5.26 16.62 3.94
CA LEU A 195 -5.20 18.08 4.23
C LEU A 195 -4.44 18.41 5.52
N ASP A 196 -4.03 17.40 6.29
CA ASP A 196 -3.03 17.60 7.33
C ASP A 196 -1.80 18.34 6.73
N PRO A 197 -1.36 19.47 7.30
CA PRO A 197 -0.34 20.32 6.66
C PRO A 197 0.98 19.58 6.43
N GLU A 198 1.42 18.78 7.40
CA GLU A 198 2.63 17.97 7.37
C GLU A 198 2.55 16.90 6.28
N VAL A 199 1.50 16.09 6.26
CA VAL A 199 1.29 15.06 5.22
C VAL A 199 1.10 15.68 3.84
N ARG A 200 0.33 16.77 3.75
CA ARG A 200 0.10 17.47 2.47
C ARG A 200 1.43 17.97 1.90
N TRP A 201 2.30 18.53 2.72
CA TRP A 201 3.62 18.95 2.29
C TRP A 201 4.51 17.74 1.95
N LEU A 202 4.51 16.69 2.75
CA LEU A 202 5.29 15.48 2.49
C LEU A 202 4.91 14.86 1.13
N LEU A 203 3.62 14.66 0.88
CA LEU A 203 3.11 14.12 -0.38
C LEU A 203 3.35 15.06 -1.57
N SER A 204 3.52 16.36 -1.35
CA SER A 204 3.87 17.31 -2.42
C SER A 204 5.33 17.20 -2.85
N THR A 205 6.21 16.65 -2.02
CA THR A 205 7.66 16.65 -2.27
C THR A 205 8.21 15.25 -2.43
N VAL A 206 7.68 14.23 -1.75
CA VAL A 206 8.08 12.82 -1.87
C VAL A 206 7.03 12.05 -2.70
N PRO A 207 7.42 11.39 -3.81
CA PRO A 207 6.48 10.59 -4.59
C PRO A 207 5.95 9.40 -3.78
N SER A 208 4.76 8.93 -4.12
CA SER A 208 4.10 7.82 -3.42
C SER A 208 3.51 6.79 -4.37
N CYS A 209 3.69 5.53 -3.97
CA CYS A 209 3.09 4.34 -4.57
C CYS A 209 2.10 3.77 -3.54
N MET A 210 0.86 3.49 -3.95
CA MET A 210 -0.22 3.08 -3.03
C MET A 210 -0.98 1.86 -3.53
N ILE A 211 -1.40 0.99 -2.63
CA ILE A 211 -2.39 -0.08 -2.90
C ILE A 211 -3.39 -0.05 -1.75
N PHE A 212 -4.68 -0.27 -2.02
CA PHE A 212 -5.68 -0.33 -0.94
C PHE A 212 -5.49 -1.56 -0.06
N ASP A 213 -6.16 -1.56 1.09
CA ASP A 213 -6.52 -2.77 1.82
C ASP A 213 -8.03 -2.79 2.09
N ASP A 214 -8.49 -3.54 3.07
CA ASP A 214 -9.92 -3.67 3.36
C ASP A 214 -10.53 -2.40 3.93
N HIS A 215 -9.90 -1.69 4.87
CA HIS A 215 -10.52 -0.50 5.46
C HIS A 215 -10.72 0.65 4.46
N ASP A 216 -10.06 0.63 3.29
CA ASP A 216 -10.40 1.51 2.17
C ASP A 216 -11.84 1.27 1.65
N VAL A 217 -12.44 0.12 1.94
CA VAL A 217 -13.83 -0.25 1.59
C VAL A 217 -14.66 -0.57 2.84
N ILE A 218 -14.29 -1.63 3.56
CA ILE A 218 -14.84 -2.08 4.83
C ILE A 218 -13.93 -3.20 5.38
N ASP A 219 -13.74 -3.29 6.69
CA ASP A 219 -13.11 -4.43 7.36
C ASP A 219 -13.59 -5.77 6.79
N ASP A 220 -12.65 -6.72 6.61
CA ASP A 220 -12.90 -8.04 6.05
C ASP A 220 -13.35 -8.02 4.56
N TRP A 221 -13.13 -6.92 3.81
CA TRP A 221 -13.54 -6.83 2.41
C TRP A 221 -12.94 -7.98 1.59
N ASN A 222 -13.85 -8.73 0.93
CA ASN A 222 -13.54 -9.94 0.18
C ASN A 222 -12.88 -11.04 1.03
N THR A 223 -13.27 -11.16 2.31
CA THR A 223 -12.81 -12.26 3.18
C THR A 223 -13.38 -13.62 2.74
N SER A 224 -14.62 -13.73 2.26
CA SER A 224 -15.18 -15.03 1.80
C SER A 224 -16.40 -14.90 0.89
N ALA A 225 -16.73 -15.99 0.17
CA ALA A 225 -17.95 -16.03 -0.65
C ALA A 225 -19.24 -15.92 0.18
N SER A 226 -19.24 -16.42 1.42
CA SER A 226 -20.40 -16.34 2.30
C SER A 226 -20.60 -14.91 2.83
N TRP A 227 -19.49 -14.24 3.16
CA TRP A 227 -19.47 -12.82 3.51
C TRP A 227 -19.96 -11.97 2.33
N LEU A 228 -19.44 -12.21 1.12
CA LEU A 228 -19.81 -11.46 -0.07
C LEU A 228 -21.30 -11.60 -0.40
N ALA A 229 -21.85 -12.81 -0.27
CA ALA A 229 -23.28 -13.05 -0.49
C ALA A 229 -24.16 -12.31 0.54
N GLU A 230 -23.73 -12.24 1.79
CA GLU A 230 -24.44 -11.54 2.86
C GLU A 230 -24.41 -10.02 2.67
N ILE A 231 -23.22 -9.45 2.41
CA ILE A 231 -23.08 -8.00 2.25
C ILE A 231 -23.79 -7.51 0.98
N ARG A 232 -23.75 -8.26 -0.12
CA ARG A 232 -24.50 -7.96 -1.36
C ARG A 232 -26.01 -8.03 -1.20
N ALA A 233 -26.51 -8.70 -0.16
CA ALA A 233 -27.94 -8.73 0.14
C ALA A 233 -28.42 -7.48 0.88
N THR A 234 -27.50 -6.63 1.36
CA THR A 234 -27.84 -5.33 1.94
C THR A 234 -28.18 -4.32 0.84
N ASP A 235 -29.02 -3.34 1.16
CA ASP A 235 -29.49 -2.30 0.23
C ASP A 235 -28.46 -1.19 -0.03
N TRP A 236 -27.47 -1.04 0.85
CA TRP A 236 -26.47 0.02 0.80
C TRP A 236 -25.13 -0.40 0.17
N TRP A 237 -24.83 -1.71 0.14
CA TRP A 237 -23.50 -2.20 -0.28
C TRP A 237 -23.12 -1.79 -1.71
N ASN A 238 -24.08 -1.84 -2.64
CA ASN A 238 -23.77 -1.53 -4.03
C ASN A 238 -23.26 -0.09 -4.21
N GLU A 239 -23.86 0.90 -3.53
CA GLU A 239 -23.37 2.28 -3.61
C GLU A 239 -21.97 2.41 -3.00
N ARG A 240 -21.77 1.76 -1.86
CA ARG A 240 -20.51 1.72 -1.13
C ARG A 240 -19.36 1.20 -1.99
N ILE A 241 -19.49 0.00 -2.54
CA ILE A 241 -18.39 -0.66 -3.26
C ILE A 241 -18.03 0.10 -4.53
N LEU A 242 -19.02 0.58 -5.29
CA LEU A 242 -18.78 1.39 -6.48
C LEU A 242 -18.05 2.68 -6.11
N SER A 243 -18.56 3.40 -5.12
CA SER A 243 -17.93 4.65 -4.65
C SER A 243 -16.51 4.43 -4.13
N GLY A 244 -16.26 3.33 -3.40
CA GLY A 244 -14.94 2.95 -2.90
C GLY A 244 -13.95 2.76 -4.04
N LEU A 245 -14.29 1.91 -5.02
CA LEU A 245 -13.44 1.65 -6.20
C LEU A 245 -13.22 2.90 -7.06
N MET A 246 -14.26 3.72 -7.28
CA MET A 246 -14.14 4.99 -8.00
C MET A 246 -13.20 5.95 -7.26
N SER A 247 -13.34 6.06 -5.93
CA SER A 247 -12.50 6.95 -5.13
C SER A 247 -11.04 6.49 -5.10
N TYR A 248 -10.80 5.17 -4.96
CA TYR A 248 -9.47 4.57 -5.03
C TYR A 248 -8.81 4.80 -6.39
N TRP A 249 -9.57 4.64 -7.49
CA TRP A 249 -9.05 4.87 -8.83
C TRP A 249 -8.49 6.29 -8.97
N VAL A 250 -9.28 7.31 -8.60
CA VAL A 250 -8.89 8.73 -8.74
C VAL A 250 -7.77 9.12 -7.78
N HIS A 251 -7.88 8.76 -6.50
CA HIS A 251 -7.00 9.29 -5.46
C HIS A 251 -5.68 8.51 -5.36
N GLN A 252 -5.71 7.20 -5.59
CA GLN A 252 -4.56 6.32 -5.35
C GLN A 252 -4.02 5.68 -6.64
N HIS A 253 -4.85 4.96 -7.39
CA HIS A 253 -4.39 4.12 -8.50
C HIS A 253 -3.78 4.89 -9.66
N LEU A 254 -4.45 5.93 -10.17
CA LEU A 254 -3.98 6.68 -11.35
C LEU A 254 -2.57 7.25 -11.16
N GLY A 255 -2.25 7.69 -9.94
CA GLY A 255 -0.92 8.20 -9.62
C GLY A 255 0.19 7.14 -9.63
N ASN A 256 -0.17 5.85 -9.59
CA ASN A 256 0.77 4.75 -9.65
C ASN A 256 1.18 4.37 -11.08
N LEU A 257 0.57 4.96 -12.12
CA LEU A 257 0.92 4.70 -13.52
C LEU A 257 2.03 5.64 -13.99
N ALA A 258 2.92 5.16 -14.87
CA ALA A 258 3.88 6.04 -15.54
C ALA A 258 3.12 6.96 -16.52
N PRO A 259 3.65 8.14 -16.88
CA PRO A 259 2.99 9.04 -17.82
C PRO A 259 2.60 8.37 -19.14
N ALA A 260 3.43 7.46 -19.66
CA ALA A 260 3.13 6.69 -20.87
C ALA A 260 2.01 5.65 -20.65
N GLU A 261 2.00 4.98 -19.50
CA GLU A 261 0.95 4.01 -19.14
C GLU A 261 -0.38 4.73 -18.91
N LEU A 262 -0.38 5.86 -18.18
CA LEU A 262 -1.55 6.70 -17.95
C LEU A 262 -2.13 7.22 -19.27
N ALA A 263 -1.28 7.65 -20.21
CA ALA A 263 -1.72 8.11 -21.53
C ALA A 263 -2.31 6.98 -22.39
N ALA A 264 -1.92 5.72 -22.15
CA ALA A 264 -2.43 4.55 -22.82
C ALA A 264 -3.63 3.89 -22.09
N ASP A 265 -3.95 4.34 -20.87
CA ASP A 265 -5.01 3.75 -20.06
C ASP A 265 -6.40 4.03 -20.66
N PRO A 266 -7.16 2.99 -21.05
CA PRO A 266 -8.43 3.16 -21.74
C PRO A 266 -9.53 3.75 -20.84
N VAL A 267 -9.48 3.49 -19.54
CA VAL A 267 -10.46 4.02 -18.58
C VAL A 267 -10.23 5.51 -18.39
N TYR A 268 -8.98 5.92 -18.20
CA TYR A 268 -8.57 7.32 -18.10
C TYR A 268 -8.92 8.08 -19.38
N ALA A 269 -8.61 7.53 -20.55
CA ALA A 269 -8.98 8.13 -21.83
C ALA A 269 -10.50 8.33 -21.96
N THR A 270 -11.30 7.34 -21.54
CA THR A 270 -12.77 7.41 -21.58
C THR A 270 -13.31 8.45 -20.59
N VAL A 271 -12.80 8.45 -19.35
CA VAL A 271 -13.20 9.41 -18.30
C VAL A 271 -12.85 10.84 -18.70
N CYS A 272 -11.71 11.07 -19.34
CA CYS A 272 -11.28 12.40 -19.78
C CYS A 272 -11.91 12.85 -21.11
N ALA A 273 -12.59 11.97 -21.85
CA ALA A 273 -13.23 12.33 -23.10
C ALA A 273 -14.53 13.15 -22.90
N ASP A 274 -15.19 12.99 -21.77
CA ASP A 274 -16.38 13.75 -21.37
C ASP A 274 -16.03 14.82 -20.32
N PRO A 275 -16.62 16.03 -20.37
CA PRO A 275 -16.58 16.96 -19.24
C PRO A 275 -16.92 16.34 -17.88
N ASP A 276 -17.82 15.34 -17.84
CA ASP A 276 -18.16 14.55 -16.66
C ASP A 276 -17.99 13.04 -16.91
N GLY A 277 -16.88 12.49 -16.41
CA GLY A 277 -16.55 11.07 -16.56
C GLY A 277 -17.19 10.16 -15.52
N THR A 278 -18.14 10.65 -14.71
CA THR A 278 -18.73 9.90 -13.58
C THR A 278 -19.32 8.57 -14.02
N ASP A 279 -20.15 8.56 -15.07
CA ASP A 279 -20.83 7.34 -15.51
C ASP A 279 -19.84 6.31 -16.07
N ALA A 280 -18.85 6.75 -16.83
CA ALA A 280 -17.80 5.89 -17.36
C ALA A 280 -16.99 5.23 -16.23
N LEU A 281 -16.62 6.00 -15.21
CA LEU A 281 -15.88 5.47 -14.06
C LEU A 281 -16.75 4.55 -13.20
N ARG A 282 -18.03 4.88 -13.04
CA ARG A 282 -18.98 4.05 -12.30
C ARG A 282 -19.24 2.71 -12.99
N GLU A 283 -19.35 2.70 -14.32
CA GLU A 283 -19.45 1.47 -15.11
C GLU A 283 -18.19 0.61 -14.96
N PHE A 284 -17.01 1.23 -15.01
CA PHE A 284 -15.74 0.55 -14.72
C PHE A 284 -15.72 -0.08 -13.33
N ALA A 285 -16.11 0.66 -12.28
CA ALA A 285 -16.19 0.14 -10.92
C ALA A 285 -17.17 -1.03 -10.80
N ALA A 286 -18.31 -0.98 -11.51
CA ALA A 286 -19.29 -2.06 -11.53
C ALA A 286 -18.75 -3.32 -12.20
N ARG A 287 -17.99 -3.19 -13.28
CA ARG A 287 -17.30 -4.33 -13.91
C ARG A 287 -16.24 -4.92 -12.97
N ALA A 288 -15.46 -4.07 -12.31
CA ALA A 288 -14.42 -4.50 -11.38
C ALA A 288 -14.99 -5.28 -10.17
N ASP A 289 -16.12 -4.86 -9.58
CA ASP A 289 -16.78 -5.63 -8.51
C ASP A 289 -17.43 -6.93 -9.03
N ALA A 290 -17.99 -6.91 -10.23
CA ALA A 290 -18.66 -8.07 -10.81
C ALA A 290 -17.68 -9.19 -11.22
N ASP A 291 -16.52 -8.81 -11.73
CA ASP A 291 -15.49 -9.71 -12.25
C ASP A 291 -14.08 -9.19 -11.91
N ALA A 292 -13.44 -9.85 -10.94
CA ALA A 292 -12.08 -9.54 -10.50
C ALA A 292 -11.04 -9.64 -11.64
N THR A 293 -11.31 -10.41 -12.70
CA THR A 293 -10.38 -10.55 -13.84
C THR A 293 -10.50 -9.41 -14.85
N SER A 294 -11.52 -8.55 -14.72
CA SER A 294 -11.77 -7.45 -15.65
C SER A 294 -10.83 -6.27 -15.45
N VAL A 295 -10.17 -6.17 -14.29
CA VAL A 295 -9.30 -5.06 -13.91
C VAL A 295 -8.10 -5.57 -13.13
N ARG A 296 -6.93 -5.03 -13.44
CA ARG A 296 -5.70 -5.23 -12.68
C ARG A 296 -5.35 -3.98 -11.90
N TRP A 297 -5.40 -4.05 -10.58
CA TRP A 297 -4.93 -2.98 -9.70
C TRP A 297 -3.45 -3.11 -9.35
N SER A 298 -2.90 -4.32 -9.45
CA SER A 298 -1.46 -4.61 -9.33
C SER A 298 -0.65 -3.84 -10.39
N TYR A 299 0.55 -3.41 -10.04
CA TYR A 299 1.40 -2.67 -10.97
C TYR A 299 2.89 -2.86 -10.68
N ARG A 300 3.72 -2.51 -11.65
CA ARG A 300 5.18 -2.56 -11.53
C ARG A 300 5.76 -1.15 -11.53
N ARG A 301 6.80 -0.95 -10.72
CA ARG A 301 7.69 0.22 -10.78
C ARG A 301 9.13 -0.24 -10.75
N ASP A 302 9.94 0.26 -11.66
CA ASP A 302 11.39 0.08 -11.61
C ASP A 302 12.04 1.39 -11.18
N PHE A 303 12.83 1.33 -10.11
CA PHE A 303 13.70 2.41 -9.64
C PHE A 303 15.14 2.06 -10.02
N GLY A 304 15.48 2.26 -11.29
CA GLY A 304 16.74 1.80 -11.86
C GLY A 304 16.83 0.28 -11.77
N ARG A 305 17.79 -0.23 -10.99
CA ARG A 305 17.99 -1.68 -10.79
C ARG A 305 17.22 -2.26 -9.59
N VAL A 306 16.23 -1.54 -9.06
CA VAL A 306 15.31 -2.03 -8.03
C VAL A 306 13.93 -2.19 -8.64
N ARG A 307 13.39 -3.42 -8.67
CA ARG A 307 12.04 -3.69 -9.15
C ARG A 307 11.06 -3.79 -8.00
N LEU A 308 9.96 -3.05 -8.06
CA LEU A 308 8.80 -3.17 -7.20
C LEU A 308 7.64 -3.78 -7.98
N LEU A 309 7.10 -4.88 -7.48
CA LEU A 309 5.82 -5.46 -7.89
C LEU A 309 4.82 -5.21 -6.77
N MET A 310 3.90 -4.28 -6.97
CA MET A 310 2.81 -4.02 -6.02
C MET A 310 1.63 -4.92 -6.39
N VAL A 311 1.21 -5.75 -5.44
CA VAL A 311 0.22 -6.80 -5.65
C VAL A 311 -1.07 -6.44 -4.93
N ASP A 312 -2.17 -6.45 -5.66
CA ASP A 312 -3.52 -6.39 -5.08
C ASP A 312 -3.88 -7.72 -4.42
N THR A 313 -4.05 -7.69 -3.10
CA THR A 313 -4.44 -8.85 -2.29
C THR A 313 -5.88 -8.77 -1.76
N ARG A 314 -6.73 -7.91 -2.32
CA ARG A 314 -8.15 -7.74 -1.93
C ARG A 314 -9.11 -7.95 -3.10
N ALA A 315 -8.99 -7.17 -4.18
CA ALA A 315 -9.94 -7.28 -5.30
C ALA A 315 -9.60 -8.44 -6.23
N ALA A 316 -8.33 -8.86 -6.30
CA ALA A 316 -7.87 -10.03 -7.08
C ALA A 316 -8.26 -11.40 -6.51
N ARG A 317 -8.89 -11.47 -5.33
CA ARG A 317 -9.15 -12.74 -4.63
C ARG A 317 -10.21 -13.58 -5.35
N VAL A 318 -9.97 -14.89 -5.44
CA VAL A 318 -11.01 -15.88 -5.76
C VAL A 318 -11.61 -16.39 -4.47
N LEU A 319 -12.90 -16.12 -4.25
CA LEU A 319 -13.57 -16.40 -2.97
C LEU A 319 -14.26 -17.76 -2.90
N ALA A 320 -14.49 -18.41 -4.04
CA ALA A 320 -15.13 -19.72 -4.10
C ALA A 320 -14.30 -20.77 -3.35
N GLU A 321 -14.86 -21.40 -2.31
CA GLU A 321 -14.08 -22.21 -1.36
C GLU A 321 -13.35 -23.41 -2.00
N THR A 322 -13.83 -23.93 -3.14
CA THR A 322 -13.19 -25.04 -3.87
C THR A 322 -11.86 -24.64 -4.50
N ASP A 323 -11.77 -23.40 -4.99
CA ASP A 323 -10.66 -22.88 -5.80
C ASP A 323 -10.13 -21.57 -5.22
N ARG A 324 -10.30 -21.38 -3.90
CA ARG A 324 -10.01 -20.13 -3.21
C ARG A 324 -8.51 -19.79 -3.35
N SER A 325 -8.22 -18.60 -3.87
CA SER A 325 -6.86 -18.11 -4.09
C SER A 325 -6.74 -16.62 -3.74
N MET A 326 -5.56 -16.22 -3.26
CA MET A 326 -5.26 -14.81 -2.96
C MET A 326 -5.26 -13.98 -4.23
N LEU A 327 -4.73 -14.54 -5.31
CA LEU A 327 -4.68 -13.96 -6.64
C LEU A 327 -5.43 -14.89 -7.60
N ASP A 328 -6.26 -14.33 -8.48
CA ASP A 328 -6.80 -15.09 -9.59
C ASP A 328 -5.67 -15.55 -10.54
N PRO A 329 -5.91 -16.55 -11.39
CA PRO A 329 -4.87 -17.12 -12.24
C PRO A 329 -4.19 -16.11 -13.18
N SER A 330 -4.90 -15.07 -13.63
CA SER A 330 -4.34 -14.04 -14.53
C SER A 330 -3.42 -13.07 -13.78
N GLU A 331 -3.78 -12.66 -12.56
CA GLU A 331 -2.91 -11.89 -11.65
C GLU A 331 -1.68 -12.70 -11.24
N ALA A 332 -1.85 -13.98 -10.89
CA ALA A 332 -0.73 -14.85 -10.55
C ALA A 332 0.25 -15.04 -11.73
N ALA A 333 -0.27 -15.17 -12.95
CA ALA A 333 0.54 -15.26 -14.16
C ALA A 333 1.29 -13.96 -14.44
N TRP A 334 0.62 -12.81 -14.31
CA TRP A 334 1.25 -11.50 -14.45
C TRP A 334 2.36 -11.29 -13.43
N LEU A 335 2.11 -11.58 -12.14
CA LEU A 335 3.12 -11.45 -11.08
C LEU A 335 4.36 -12.31 -11.40
N ARG A 336 4.14 -13.54 -11.85
CA ARG A 336 5.21 -14.44 -12.28
C ARG A 336 5.99 -13.90 -13.47
N GLU A 337 5.30 -13.44 -14.51
CA GLU A 337 5.93 -12.84 -15.69
C GLU A 337 6.81 -11.65 -15.29
N GLN A 338 6.26 -10.70 -14.51
CA GLN A 338 6.97 -9.50 -14.10
C GLN A 338 8.15 -9.78 -13.15
N ALA A 339 8.03 -10.80 -12.29
CA ALA A 339 9.09 -11.24 -11.40
C ALA A 339 10.21 -12.01 -12.10
N LEU A 340 9.95 -12.63 -13.26
CA LEU A 340 10.96 -13.39 -14.00
C LEU A 340 11.46 -12.66 -15.25
N GLU A 341 10.83 -11.54 -15.63
CA GLU A 341 11.24 -10.76 -16.79
C GLU A 341 12.67 -10.24 -16.61
N GLY A 342 13.58 -10.76 -17.45
CA GLY A 342 14.98 -10.37 -17.45
C GLY A 342 15.84 -11.02 -16.36
N THR A 343 15.35 -12.06 -15.67
CA THR A 343 16.18 -12.88 -14.74
C THR A 343 17.03 -13.92 -15.46
N GLY A 344 16.78 -14.17 -16.76
CA GLY A 344 17.61 -15.01 -17.60
C GLY A 344 18.99 -14.40 -17.89
N ALA A 345 20.01 -15.25 -18.07
CA ALA A 345 21.36 -14.81 -18.41
C ALA A 345 21.35 -13.99 -19.71
N SER A 346 21.76 -12.71 -19.64
CA SER A 346 22.07 -11.94 -20.84
C SER A 346 23.31 -12.53 -21.52
N PRO A 347 23.40 -12.60 -22.87
CA PRO A 347 24.59 -13.08 -23.54
C PRO A 347 25.81 -12.23 -23.15
N GLY A 348 26.68 -12.75 -22.29
CA GLY A 348 27.91 -12.09 -21.85
C GLY A 348 27.82 -11.26 -20.55
N GLY A 349 26.73 -11.34 -19.78
CA GLY A 349 26.57 -10.66 -18.49
C GLY A 349 26.32 -11.61 -17.32
N THR A 350 26.80 -11.26 -16.12
CA THR A 350 26.64 -12.05 -14.88
C THR A 350 25.51 -11.53 -13.97
N SER A 351 24.69 -10.59 -14.43
CA SER A 351 23.60 -10.00 -13.63
C SER A 351 22.28 -10.00 -14.40
N GLY A 352 21.19 -10.28 -13.68
CA GLY A 352 19.83 -10.13 -14.19
C GLY A 352 19.41 -8.66 -14.32
N ALA A 353 18.16 -8.45 -14.74
CA ALA A 353 17.57 -7.14 -15.01
C ALA A 353 17.53 -6.19 -13.79
N TYR A 354 17.59 -6.72 -12.56
CA TYR A 354 17.56 -5.93 -11.33
C TYR A 354 18.45 -6.57 -10.25
N ASP A 355 18.91 -5.76 -9.31
CA ASP A 355 19.71 -6.20 -8.17
C ASP A 355 18.85 -6.49 -6.94
N HIS A 356 17.65 -5.91 -6.86
CA HIS A 356 16.71 -6.11 -5.76
C HIS A 356 15.28 -6.27 -6.30
N LEU A 357 14.58 -7.31 -5.85
CA LEU A 357 13.15 -7.51 -6.09
C LEU A 357 12.37 -7.18 -4.82
N LEU A 358 11.40 -6.28 -4.92
CA LEU A 358 10.46 -5.93 -3.88
C LEU A 358 9.07 -6.40 -4.30
N ILE A 359 8.38 -7.15 -3.45
CA ILE A 359 6.99 -7.56 -3.63
C ILE A 359 6.18 -6.84 -2.55
N GLY A 360 5.44 -5.80 -2.92
CA GLY A 360 4.52 -5.10 -2.03
C GLY A 360 3.17 -5.81 -2.01
N THR A 361 2.63 -6.07 -0.83
CA THR A 361 1.34 -6.72 -0.60
C THR A 361 0.73 -6.10 0.66
N SER A 362 -0.58 -5.88 0.72
CA SER A 362 -1.19 -5.34 1.94
C SER A 362 -1.05 -6.34 3.10
N LEU A 363 -1.21 -7.62 2.79
CA LEU A 363 -1.14 -8.71 3.77
C LEU A 363 0.25 -9.38 3.85
N PRO A 364 0.77 -9.69 5.06
CA PRO A 364 1.99 -10.48 5.23
C PRO A 364 1.90 -11.92 4.67
N TRP A 365 2.97 -12.33 3.98
CA TRP A 365 3.20 -13.71 3.54
C TRP A 365 3.53 -14.66 4.70
N LEU A 366 4.45 -14.28 5.58
CA LEU A 366 4.98 -15.02 6.73
C LEU A 366 4.47 -14.42 8.06
N LEU A 367 3.56 -15.12 8.72
CA LEU A 367 2.93 -14.69 9.97
C LEU A 367 3.61 -15.25 11.23
N PRO A 368 3.25 -14.76 12.44
CA PRO A 368 3.52 -15.48 13.67
C PRO A 368 3.07 -16.94 13.54
N HIS A 369 3.92 -17.89 13.94
CA HIS A 369 3.69 -19.32 13.67
C HIS A 369 2.32 -19.83 14.07
N LEU A 370 1.81 -19.39 15.23
CA LEU A 370 0.46 -19.77 15.67
C LEU A 370 -0.62 -19.25 14.72
N VAL A 371 -0.52 -17.99 14.29
CA VAL A 371 -1.52 -17.35 13.42
C VAL A 371 -1.51 -18.04 12.07
N HIS A 372 -0.33 -18.24 11.47
CA HIS A 372 -0.18 -18.96 10.21
C HIS A 372 -0.84 -20.35 10.25
N ASP A 373 -0.50 -21.17 11.26
CA ASP A 373 -1.06 -22.52 11.39
C ASP A 373 -2.57 -22.49 11.70
N ALA A 374 -3.06 -21.47 12.41
CA ALA A 374 -4.47 -21.29 12.71
C ALA A 374 -5.29 -20.91 11.48
N GLU A 375 -4.76 -20.06 10.59
CA GLU A 375 -5.38 -19.71 9.32
C GLU A 375 -5.44 -20.90 8.36
N GLY A 376 -4.34 -21.62 8.19
CA GLY A 376 -4.35 -22.83 7.38
C GLY A 376 -5.31 -23.89 7.95
N TRP A 377 -5.36 -24.02 9.28
CA TRP A 377 -6.33 -24.89 9.96
C TRP A 377 -7.76 -24.45 9.68
N ASN A 378 -8.05 -23.16 9.80
CA ASN A 378 -9.36 -22.58 9.48
C ASN A 378 -9.75 -22.88 8.03
N ALA A 379 -8.87 -22.62 7.07
CA ALA A 379 -9.10 -22.90 5.66
C ALA A 379 -9.41 -24.39 5.41
N ALA A 380 -8.68 -25.31 6.05
CA ALA A 380 -8.97 -26.73 5.97
C ALA A 380 -10.34 -27.10 6.57
N LEU A 381 -10.75 -26.47 7.67
CA LEU A 381 -12.08 -26.67 8.23
C LEU A 381 -13.16 -26.20 7.26
N CYS A 382 -13.02 -25.00 6.69
CA CYS A 382 -13.98 -24.40 5.75
C CYS A 382 -14.18 -25.25 4.49
N ARG A 383 -13.11 -25.83 3.94
CA ARG A 383 -13.18 -26.81 2.84
C ARG A 383 -13.90 -28.12 3.20
N GLY A 384 -14.18 -28.35 4.48
CA GLY A 384 -14.93 -29.53 4.93
C GLY A 384 -14.08 -30.76 5.20
N GLU A 385 -12.76 -30.62 5.38
CA GLU A 385 -11.84 -31.73 5.74
C GLU A 385 -12.27 -32.50 7.00
N ARG A 386 -13.08 -31.85 7.85
CA ARG A 386 -13.65 -32.40 9.08
C ARG A 386 -15.18 -32.51 9.06
N GLY A 387 -15.79 -32.36 7.88
CA GLY A 387 -17.23 -32.44 7.66
C GLY A 387 -17.98 -31.12 7.87
N ALA A 388 -19.25 -31.09 7.44
CA ALA A 388 -20.05 -29.87 7.30
C ALA A 388 -20.31 -29.08 8.60
N ARG A 389 -20.24 -29.72 9.77
CA ARG A 389 -20.35 -29.00 11.06
C ARG A 389 -19.12 -28.15 11.33
N TRP A 390 -17.94 -28.70 11.08
CA TRP A 390 -16.67 -27.99 11.23
C TRP A 390 -16.49 -26.91 10.16
N ALA A 391 -16.97 -27.14 8.94
CA ALA A 391 -16.97 -26.12 7.89
C ALA A 391 -17.73 -24.86 8.32
N ARG A 392 -18.95 -25.01 8.85
CA ARG A 392 -19.74 -23.87 9.35
C ARG A 392 -19.09 -23.17 10.54
N LEU A 393 -18.45 -23.93 11.44
CA LEU A 393 -17.72 -23.34 12.57
C LEU A 393 -16.47 -22.59 12.10
N GLY A 394 -15.73 -23.17 11.15
CA GLY A 394 -14.57 -22.55 10.52
C GLY A 394 -14.94 -21.23 9.86
N GLU A 395 -16.01 -21.22 9.07
CA GLU A 395 -16.46 -20.00 8.39
C GLU A 395 -16.88 -18.91 9.38
N LYS A 396 -17.57 -19.29 10.45
CA LYS A 396 -17.91 -18.36 11.53
C LYS A 396 -16.67 -17.83 12.26
N LEU A 397 -15.63 -18.63 12.39
CA LEU A 397 -14.37 -18.22 13.01
C LEU A 397 -13.56 -17.31 12.09
N ARG A 398 -13.53 -17.60 10.78
CA ARG A 398 -12.83 -16.83 9.75
C ARG A 398 -13.25 -15.36 9.81
N ARG A 399 -14.56 -15.13 9.69
CA ARG A 399 -15.23 -13.81 9.68
C ARG A 399 -15.27 -13.08 11.04
N ARG A 400 -14.56 -13.56 12.04
CA ARG A 400 -14.57 -12.99 13.41
C ARG A 400 -13.19 -12.70 13.94
N ALA A 401 -12.17 -13.21 13.26
CA ALA A 401 -10.79 -13.21 13.70
C ALA A 401 -9.85 -12.90 12.52
N ASP A 402 -10.42 -12.38 11.44
CA ASP A 402 -9.70 -11.78 10.29
C ASP A 402 -8.63 -12.74 9.74
N LEU A 403 -9.06 -14.00 9.58
CA LEU A 403 -8.20 -15.11 9.14
C LEU A 403 -8.11 -15.13 7.62
N GLU A 404 -7.47 -14.11 7.06
CA GLU A 404 -7.50 -13.83 5.63
C GLU A 404 -6.15 -13.47 5.01
N HIS A 405 -5.05 -13.70 5.73
CA HIS A 405 -3.72 -13.51 5.16
C HIS A 405 -3.34 -14.64 4.19
N TRP A 406 -2.13 -14.57 3.61
CA TRP A 406 -1.63 -15.59 2.68
C TRP A 406 -1.76 -17.03 3.21
N ALA A 407 -1.65 -17.27 4.52
CA ALA A 407 -1.79 -18.61 5.09
C ALA A 407 -3.23 -19.15 5.06
N ALA A 408 -4.24 -18.27 4.97
CA ALA A 408 -5.63 -18.63 4.71
C ALA A 408 -5.87 -19.07 3.25
N PHE A 409 -4.88 -18.88 2.37
CA PHE A 409 -4.89 -19.28 0.95
C PHE A 409 -3.69 -20.19 0.63
N PRO A 410 -3.67 -21.46 1.11
CA PRO A 410 -2.49 -22.31 1.07
C PRO A 410 -1.87 -22.48 -0.32
N THR A 411 -2.69 -22.64 -1.36
CA THR A 411 -2.20 -22.78 -2.74
C THR A 411 -1.50 -21.52 -3.24
N SER A 412 -2.02 -20.34 -2.90
CA SER A 412 -1.38 -19.06 -3.24
C SER A 412 -0.12 -18.82 -2.41
N PHE A 413 -0.12 -19.20 -1.13
CA PHE A 413 1.10 -19.17 -0.30
C PHE A 413 2.21 -20.02 -0.91
N ASP A 414 1.89 -21.24 -1.34
CA ASP A 414 2.85 -22.15 -1.96
C ASP A 414 3.34 -21.61 -3.30
N ALA A 415 2.44 -21.07 -4.14
CA ALA A 415 2.77 -20.48 -5.43
C ALA A 415 3.69 -19.25 -5.30
N LEU A 416 3.39 -18.34 -4.36
CA LEU A 416 4.24 -17.19 -4.08
C LEU A 416 5.61 -17.63 -3.55
N THR A 417 5.65 -18.62 -2.66
CA THR A 417 6.90 -19.18 -2.12
C THR A 417 7.78 -19.77 -3.24
N ALA A 418 7.16 -20.51 -4.16
CA ALA A 418 7.85 -21.09 -5.31
C ALA A 418 8.38 -20.00 -6.26
N LEU A 419 7.57 -18.98 -6.54
CA LEU A 419 7.98 -17.84 -7.36
C LEU A 419 9.17 -17.10 -6.74
N ILE A 420 9.14 -16.84 -5.44
CA ILE A 420 10.24 -16.18 -4.72
C ILE A 420 11.53 -17.01 -4.81
N ALA A 421 11.42 -18.33 -4.63
CA ALA A 421 12.56 -19.23 -4.73
C ALA A 421 13.16 -19.25 -6.15
N GLU A 422 12.30 -19.23 -7.17
CA GLU A 422 12.71 -19.19 -8.57
C GLU A 422 13.34 -17.86 -8.97
N ALA A 423 12.69 -16.74 -8.64
CA ALA A 423 13.21 -15.39 -8.93
C ALA A 423 14.52 -15.12 -8.18
N GLY A 424 14.67 -15.69 -6.98
CA GLY A 424 15.89 -15.63 -6.17
C GLY A 424 16.96 -16.68 -6.55
N GLY A 425 16.70 -17.53 -7.54
CA GLY A 425 17.60 -18.61 -7.97
C GLY A 425 18.31 -18.33 -9.31
N GLY A 426 19.32 -19.13 -9.62
CA GLY A 426 20.07 -19.05 -10.89
C GLY A 426 21.17 -17.98 -10.94
N GLU A 427 21.89 -17.93 -12.07
CA GLU A 427 23.06 -17.04 -12.26
C GLU A 427 22.67 -15.54 -12.32
N GLY A 428 21.43 -15.23 -12.68
CA GLY A 428 20.90 -13.86 -12.77
C GLY A 428 20.17 -13.37 -11.51
N ALA A 429 20.19 -14.13 -10.41
CA ALA A 429 19.42 -13.82 -9.21
C ALA A 429 19.72 -12.42 -8.63
N PRO A 430 18.71 -11.71 -8.10
CA PRO A 430 18.92 -10.49 -7.34
C PRO A 430 19.72 -10.78 -6.07
N ALA A 431 20.31 -9.75 -5.47
CA ALA A 431 20.94 -9.86 -4.17
C ALA A 431 19.91 -10.10 -3.07
N THR A 432 18.72 -9.48 -3.19
CA THR A 432 17.62 -9.67 -2.24
C THR A 432 16.27 -9.81 -2.93
N VAL A 433 15.40 -10.62 -2.33
CA VAL A 433 13.95 -10.61 -2.57
C VAL A 433 13.25 -10.23 -1.27
N CYS A 434 12.63 -9.06 -1.22
CA CYS A 434 11.96 -8.56 -0.03
C CYS A 434 10.44 -8.49 -0.25
N VAL A 435 9.67 -9.18 0.58
CA VAL A 435 8.22 -9.02 0.65
C VAL A 435 7.91 -7.91 1.66
N LEU A 436 7.27 -6.83 1.22
CA LEU A 436 6.90 -5.67 2.04
C LEU A 436 5.41 -5.75 2.35
N SER A 437 5.02 -5.65 3.63
CA SER A 437 3.62 -5.79 4.02
C SER A 437 3.13 -4.94 5.18
N GLY A 438 1.81 -4.90 5.34
CA GLY A 438 1.05 -4.11 6.30
C GLY A 438 0.08 -4.93 7.18
N ASP A 439 -1.12 -4.36 7.40
CA ASP A 439 -2.33 -4.95 8.05
C ASP A 439 -2.23 -5.23 9.57
N VAL A 440 -1.22 -5.95 10.03
CA VAL A 440 -1.25 -6.59 11.37
C VAL A 440 -0.95 -5.69 12.59
N HIS A 441 -0.94 -4.37 12.43
CA HIS A 441 -0.72 -3.31 13.43
C HIS A 441 0.53 -3.47 14.33
N HIS A 442 1.56 -4.15 13.82
CA HIS A 442 2.90 -4.17 14.39
C HIS A 442 3.95 -4.34 13.28
N ALA A 443 5.23 -4.20 13.64
CA ALA A 443 6.32 -4.42 12.70
C ALA A 443 7.21 -5.59 13.10
N TYR A 444 7.78 -6.29 12.12
CA TYR A 444 8.72 -7.37 12.34
C TYR A 444 9.51 -7.69 11.06
N VAL A 445 10.59 -8.44 11.24
CA VAL A 445 11.36 -9.05 10.15
C VAL A 445 11.30 -10.56 10.30
N ALA A 446 10.94 -11.26 9.23
CA ALA A 446 10.95 -12.71 9.15
C ALA A 446 11.84 -13.20 8.01
N GLU A 447 12.60 -14.26 8.26
CA GLU A 447 13.51 -14.87 7.29
C GLU A 447 13.12 -16.34 7.08
N PRO A 448 12.74 -16.73 5.85
CA PRO A 448 12.43 -18.10 5.49
C PRO A 448 13.70 -18.96 5.35
N ALA A 449 13.51 -20.26 5.49
CA ALA A 449 14.49 -21.32 5.31
C ALA A 449 13.83 -22.48 4.58
N TRP A 450 14.38 -22.81 3.42
CA TRP A 450 13.96 -23.93 2.59
C TRP A 450 14.48 -25.25 3.16
N PRO A 451 13.73 -26.37 3.01
CA PRO A 451 14.20 -27.69 3.42
C PRO A 451 15.48 -28.13 2.69
N ASP A 452 16.29 -28.95 3.35
CA ASP A 452 17.48 -29.54 2.73
C ASP A 452 17.12 -30.31 1.45
N GLY A 453 17.84 -30.06 0.36
CA GLY A 453 17.61 -30.67 -0.94
C GLY A 453 16.53 -30.00 -1.80
N ALA A 454 15.81 -29.00 -1.28
CA ALA A 454 14.98 -28.12 -2.11
C ALA A 454 15.85 -27.11 -2.88
N ALA A 455 15.34 -26.62 -4.01
CA ALA A 455 15.95 -25.50 -4.73
C ALA A 455 15.79 -24.20 -3.93
N ALA A 456 16.74 -23.93 -3.03
CA ALA A 456 16.77 -22.72 -2.23
C ALA A 456 17.28 -21.53 -3.09
N PRO A 457 16.74 -20.32 -2.90
CA PRO A 457 17.24 -19.13 -3.57
C PRO A 457 18.67 -18.80 -3.12
N VAL A 458 19.47 -18.27 -4.04
CA VAL A 458 20.79 -17.69 -3.74
C VAL A 458 20.61 -16.27 -3.19
N ALA A 459 19.57 -15.57 -3.66
CA ALA A 459 19.18 -14.26 -3.14
C ALA A 459 18.80 -14.37 -1.65
N ARG A 460 19.11 -13.32 -0.88
CA ARG A 460 18.59 -13.23 0.49
C ARG A 460 17.11 -12.88 0.45
N VAL A 461 16.28 -13.77 0.99
CA VAL A 461 14.83 -13.56 1.05
C VAL A 461 14.42 -13.05 2.44
N LEU A 462 13.63 -11.99 2.50
CA LEU A 462 13.06 -11.47 3.74
C LEU A 462 11.60 -11.07 3.57
N GLN A 463 10.82 -11.21 4.64
CA GLN A 463 9.60 -10.43 4.81
C GLN A 463 9.84 -9.29 5.79
N LEU A 464 9.44 -8.09 5.39
CA LEU A 464 9.52 -6.86 6.13
C LEU A 464 8.10 -6.31 6.32
N THR A 465 7.55 -6.47 7.52
CA THR A 465 6.19 -6.00 7.83
C THR A 465 6.29 -4.72 8.66
N CYS A 466 5.62 -3.66 8.22
CA CYS A 466 5.59 -2.37 8.89
C CYS A 466 4.16 -1.80 8.84
N SER A 467 3.31 -2.24 9.78
CA SER A 467 1.89 -1.92 9.68
C SER A 467 1.49 -0.56 10.30
N PRO A 468 1.78 -0.20 11.55
CA PRO A 468 1.21 1.03 12.12
C PRO A 468 2.05 2.26 11.72
N VAL A 469 1.62 2.99 10.69
CA VAL A 469 2.11 4.36 10.43
C VAL A 469 1.46 5.33 11.43
N HIS A 470 0.16 5.14 11.68
CA HIS A 470 -0.57 5.83 12.73
C HIS A 470 -1.77 4.96 13.16
N ASN A 471 -1.50 3.94 13.99
CA ASN A 471 -2.52 3.06 14.55
C ASN A 471 -2.08 2.44 15.88
N SER A 472 -3.02 2.02 16.72
CA SER A 472 -2.75 1.44 18.02
C SER A 472 -3.55 0.17 18.26
N ILE A 473 -2.91 -0.82 18.89
CA ILE A 473 -3.58 -2.03 19.35
C ILE A 473 -3.63 -2.14 20.87
N PRO A 474 -4.70 -2.71 21.44
CA PRO A 474 -4.79 -3.02 22.86
C PRO A 474 -3.62 -3.87 23.38
N GLY A 475 -3.27 -3.69 24.66
CA GLY A 475 -2.16 -4.42 25.29
C GLY A 475 -2.32 -5.95 25.26
N SER A 476 -3.55 -6.45 25.33
CA SER A 476 -3.87 -7.88 25.22
C SER A 476 -3.46 -8.46 23.86
N ILE A 477 -3.72 -7.73 22.76
CA ILE A 477 -3.34 -8.13 21.41
C ILE A 477 -1.81 -8.15 21.26
N LYS A 478 -1.11 -7.17 21.85
CA LYS A 478 0.38 -7.16 21.89
C LYS A 478 0.95 -8.41 22.56
N VAL A 479 0.30 -8.91 23.62
CA VAL A 479 0.69 -10.16 24.29
C VAL A 479 0.38 -11.37 23.39
N GLY A 480 -0.77 -11.37 22.71
CA GLY A 480 -1.14 -12.39 21.73
C GLY A 480 -0.11 -12.55 20.61
N PHE A 481 0.32 -11.46 19.98
CA PHE A 481 1.35 -11.50 18.94
C PHE A 481 2.70 -12.02 19.45
N ARG A 482 3.14 -11.58 20.64
CA ARG A 482 4.36 -12.10 21.27
C ARG A 482 4.26 -13.61 21.54
N PHE A 483 3.09 -14.07 22.00
CA PHE A 483 2.83 -15.48 22.21
C PHE A 483 2.83 -16.27 20.89
N GLY A 484 2.26 -15.73 19.81
CA GLY A 484 2.21 -16.36 18.49
C GLY A 484 3.59 -16.66 17.90
N TRP A 485 4.60 -15.84 18.21
CA TRP A 485 6.00 -16.05 17.83
C TRP A 485 6.78 -17.00 18.76
N SER A 486 6.23 -17.35 19.91
CA SER A 486 6.92 -18.17 20.91
C SER A 486 7.00 -19.66 20.50
N ARG A 487 7.88 -20.42 21.16
CA ARG A 487 7.97 -21.89 21.01
C ARG A 487 6.65 -22.58 21.39
N PHE A 488 5.93 -22.04 22.38
CA PHE A 488 4.64 -22.56 22.81
C PHE A 488 3.54 -22.28 21.79
N GLY A 489 3.48 -21.05 21.27
CA GLY A 489 2.58 -20.68 20.17
C GLY A 489 2.80 -21.58 18.95
N ARG A 490 4.05 -21.78 18.55
CA ARG A 490 4.42 -22.72 17.47
C ARG A 490 3.99 -24.17 17.76
N ALA A 491 4.13 -24.64 19.00
CA ALA A 491 3.70 -25.99 19.36
C ALA A 491 2.17 -26.16 19.30
N LEU A 492 1.42 -25.12 19.70
CA LEU A 492 -0.03 -25.08 19.59
C LEU A 492 -0.47 -25.02 18.11
N GLY A 493 0.14 -24.16 17.30
CA GLY A 493 -0.09 -24.09 15.85
C GLY A 493 0.09 -25.45 15.19
N ARG A 494 1.20 -26.15 15.46
CA ARG A 494 1.43 -27.51 14.94
C ARG A 494 0.36 -28.53 15.35
N ARG A 495 -0.33 -28.34 16.48
CA ARG A 495 -1.47 -29.20 16.87
C ARG A 495 -2.70 -28.86 16.04
N LEU A 496 -2.97 -27.58 15.79
CA LEU A 496 -4.02 -27.13 14.88
C LEU A 496 -3.77 -27.65 13.45
N ALA A 497 -2.55 -27.48 12.92
CA ALA A 497 -2.18 -27.97 11.61
C ALA A 497 -2.39 -29.50 11.46
N ARG A 498 -1.96 -30.29 12.47
CA ARG A 498 -2.23 -31.74 12.51
C ARG A 498 -3.72 -32.06 12.59
N HIS A 499 -4.48 -31.28 13.34
CA HIS A 499 -5.93 -31.41 13.36
C HIS A 499 -6.56 -31.05 12.00
N GLY A 500 -6.07 -30.04 11.29
CA GLY A 500 -6.57 -29.67 9.97
C GLY A 500 -6.09 -30.60 8.85
N ARG A 501 -5.16 -31.53 9.13
CA ARG A 501 -4.48 -32.39 8.13
C ARG A 501 -3.73 -31.57 7.08
N LEU A 502 -3.15 -30.45 7.50
CA LEU A 502 -2.38 -29.58 6.62
C LEU A 502 -1.12 -30.29 6.13
N ALA A 503 -0.75 -30.02 4.88
CA ALA A 503 0.59 -30.29 4.40
C ALA A 503 1.61 -29.43 5.19
N ALA A 504 2.85 -29.90 5.25
CA ALA A 504 3.92 -29.06 5.79
C ALA A 504 4.15 -27.89 4.82
N PRO A 505 4.28 -26.65 5.31
CA PRO A 505 4.61 -25.52 4.45
C PRO A 505 5.93 -25.75 3.68
N PRO A 506 6.05 -25.25 2.44
CA PRO A 506 7.25 -25.39 1.62
C PRO A 506 8.50 -24.75 2.23
N VAL A 507 8.33 -23.84 3.19
CA VAL A 507 9.40 -23.19 3.95
C VAL A 507 9.10 -23.18 5.44
N SER A 508 10.14 -23.20 6.26
CA SER A 508 10.04 -22.75 7.66
C SER A 508 10.56 -21.32 7.76
N TRP A 509 10.26 -20.58 8.81
CA TRP A 509 10.84 -19.25 9.01
C TRP A 509 11.13 -18.98 10.47
N ARG A 510 11.88 -17.91 10.72
CA ARG A 510 12.12 -17.36 12.05
C ARG A 510 11.93 -15.84 12.02
N LYS A 511 11.47 -15.29 13.13
CA LYS A 511 11.46 -13.84 13.35
C LYS A 511 12.87 -13.39 13.73
N THR A 512 13.51 -12.60 12.87
CA THR A 512 14.86 -12.05 13.09
C THR A 512 14.84 -10.65 13.69
N GLY A 513 13.71 -9.94 13.63
CA GLY A 513 13.50 -8.63 14.25
C GLY A 513 12.07 -8.42 14.76
N GLY A 514 11.89 -7.58 15.78
CA GLY A 514 10.57 -7.26 16.37
C GLY A 514 10.04 -8.34 17.34
N PRO A 515 8.72 -8.44 17.58
CA PRO A 515 7.71 -7.51 17.11
C PRO A 515 7.89 -6.14 17.78
N TRP A 516 7.89 -5.09 16.96
CA TRP A 516 7.91 -3.70 17.41
C TRP A 516 6.50 -3.12 17.36
N PHE A 517 6.13 -2.38 18.39
CA PHE A 517 4.82 -1.77 18.54
C PHE A 517 4.98 -0.25 18.64
N GLY A 518 3.95 0.47 18.20
CA GLY A 518 3.95 1.93 18.08
C GLY A 518 4.10 2.38 16.63
N ASN A 519 3.81 3.65 16.39
CA ASN A 519 3.81 4.26 15.06
C ASN A 519 5.23 4.31 14.50
N GLN A 520 5.42 3.80 13.28
CA GLN A 520 6.76 3.55 12.75
C GLN A 520 6.79 3.52 11.22
N LEU A 521 7.99 3.71 10.68
CA LEU A 521 8.32 3.55 9.28
C LEU A 521 9.55 2.64 9.15
N MET A 522 9.56 1.83 8.10
CA MET A 522 10.75 1.13 7.65
C MET A 522 11.29 1.81 6.40
N THR A 523 12.62 1.96 6.31
CA THR A 523 13.31 2.51 5.15
C THR A 523 14.34 1.52 4.64
N LEU A 524 14.17 1.08 3.39
CA LEU A 524 15.16 0.33 2.64
C LEU A 524 16.09 1.30 1.91
N THR A 525 17.39 1.16 2.13
CA THR A 525 18.44 1.85 1.36
C THR A 525 19.15 0.82 0.50
N LEU A 526 19.02 0.96 -0.82
CA LEU A 526 19.46 -0.02 -1.82
C LEU A 526 20.50 0.63 -2.73
N ARG A 527 21.68 0.03 -2.88
CA ARG A 527 22.80 0.58 -3.67
C ARG A 527 23.56 -0.54 -4.34
N GLY A 528 23.48 -0.60 -5.67
CA GLY A 528 23.96 -1.76 -6.42
C GLY A 528 23.28 -3.02 -5.87
N ARG A 529 24.08 -3.95 -5.34
CA ARG A 529 23.62 -5.20 -4.72
C ARG A 529 23.54 -5.14 -3.19
N ALA A 530 23.95 -4.03 -2.58
CA ALA A 530 23.90 -3.83 -1.13
C ALA A 530 22.53 -3.30 -0.69
N ALA A 531 21.99 -3.88 0.38
CA ALA A 531 20.72 -3.47 0.97
C ALA A 531 20.84 -3.28 2.47
N ARG A 532 20.24 -2.22 2.99
CA ARG A 532 20.15 -1.91 4.43
C ARG A 532 18.73 -1.52 4.80
N LEU A 533 18.26 -2.01 5.95
CA LEU A 533 16.95 -1.71 6.51
C LEU A 533 17.11 -0.90 7.79
N ARG A 534 16.44 0.25 7.86
CA ARG A 534 16.26 1.01 9.10
C ARG A 534 14.79 0.96 9.50
N LEU A 535 14.50 0.74 10.78
CA LEU A 535 13.16 0.97 11.35
C LEU A 535 13.25 2.15 12.31
N GLN A 536 12.37 3.12 12.12
CA GLN A 536 12.25 4.28 13.00
C GLN A 536 10.85 4.37 13.58
N GLN A 537 10.75 4.66 14.87
CA GLN A 537 9.50 4.86 15.58
C GLN A 537 9.26 6.34 15.85
N ALA A 538 8.05 6.80 15.59
CA ALA A 538 7.61 8.13 15.98
C ALA A 538 7.46 8.20 17.50
N GLN A 539 8.16 9.12 18.14
CA GLN A 539 8.12 9.33 19.58
C GLN A 539 7.99 10.82 19.90
N ALA A 540 7.14 11.15 20.87
CA ALA A 540 7.05 12.50 21.39
C ALA A 540 8.41 12.91 22.02
N ALA A 541 8.95 14.07 21.66
CA ALA A 541 10.19 14.56 22.24
C ALA A 541 9.93 15.57 23.37
N PRO A 542 10.81 15.66 24.38
CA PRO A 542 10.78 16.74 25.36
C PRO A 542 10.96 18.09 24.64
N GLY A 543 9.97 18.98 24.71
CA GLY A 543 9.97 20.27 24.01
C GLY A 543 9.02 20.37 22.80
N GLY A 544 8.16 19.37 22.56
CA GLY A 544 6.96 19.51 21.73
C GLY A 544 6.97 18.64 20.47
N ARG A 545 7.89 18.89 19.53
CA ARG A 545 7.88 18.18 18.23
C ARG A 545 8.35 16.73 18.35
N SER A 546 7.58 15.80 17.80
CA SER A 546 7.91 14.39 17.68
C SER A 546 9.19 14.16 16.86
N ARG A 547 9.85 13.01 17.06
CA ARG A 547 11.04 12.59 16.31
C ARG A 547 10.99 11.11 15.96
N LEU A 548 11.57 10.75 14.83
CA LEU A 548 11.78 9.38 14.38
C LEU A 548 13.01 8.79 15.06
N ARG A 549 12.81 7.96 16.08
CA ARG A 549 13.88 7.27 16.80
C ARG A 549 14.18 5.93 16.17
N GLU A 550 15.43 5.70 15.82
CA GLU A 550 15.89 4.41 15.30
C GLU A 550 15.65 3.31 16.35
N ALA A 551 14.91 2.27 15.96
CA ALA A 551 14.71 1.07 16.76
C ALA A 551 15.50 -0.13 16.23
N THR A 552 15.84 -0.13 14.94
CA THR A 552 16.74 -1.13 14.35
C THR A 552 17.43 -0.57 13.12
N ASP A 553 18.64 -1.05 12.87
CA ASP A 553 19.39 -0.82 11.65
C ASP A 553 20.16 -2.09 11.28
N ALA A 554 19.88 -2.67 10.11
CA ALA A 554 20.33 -3.99 9.71
C ALA A 554 20.84 -4.03 8.27
N VAL A 555 22.02 -4.63 8.06
CA VAL A 555 22.54 -4.94 6.72
C VAL A 555 21.87 -6.21 6.22
N LEU A 556 21.22 -6.12 5.06
CA LEU A 556 20.54 -7.22 4.40
C LEU A 556 21.47 -7.91 3.39
N SER A 557 22.22 -7.15 2.60
CA SER A 557 23.25 -7.64 1.66
C SER A 557 24.39 -6.63 1.53
N GLU A 558 25.56 -7.10 1.11
CA GLU A 558 26.79 -6.30 0.90
C GLU A 558 27.23 -6.29 -0.56
#